data_AF-A0A370NB08-F1
#
_entry.id   AF-A0A370NB08-F1
#
_cell.length_a   1.000
_cell.length_b   1.000
_cell.length_c   1.000
_cell.angle_alpha   90.00
_cell.angle_beta   90.00
_cell.angle_gamma   90.00
#
_symmetry.space_group_name_H-M   'P 1'
#
loop_
_entity.id
_entity.type
_entity.pdbx_description
1 polymer ?
#
loop_
_entity_poly.entity_id
_entity_poly.type
_entity_poly.pdbx_seq_one_letter_code
_entity_poly.pdbx_strand_id
1 'polypeptide(L)'
;MAAAEKTLHWAVDKWLAPTPSMPARVTQFCHSKLQHQRYVCVEALRPGGLLSIFFFRHDDGSWNVFPPQAERPAMNGHRRAAVC
;
A
#
# COMPACT_ATOMS: atom_id res chain seq x y z
N MET A 1 -12.79 -16.13 -10.59
CA MET A 1 -11.44 -16.45 -10.09
C MET A 1 -10.55 -15.24 -10.35
N ALA A 2 -10.23 -14.43 -9.33
CA ALA A 2 -9.27 -13.32 -9.40
C ALA A 2 -9.31 -12.54 -8.06
N ALA A 3 -8.81 -13.14 -6.98
CA ALA A 3 -8.57 -12.41 -5.73
C ALA A 3 -7.07 -12.40 -5.37
N ALA A 4 -6.30 -13.38 -5.87
CA ALA A 4 -4.89 -13.54 -5.52
C ALA A 4 -4.04 -12.35 -5.97
N GLU A 5 -4.26 -11.83 -7.19
CA GLU A 5 -3.48 -10.73 -7.79
C GLU A 5 -3.64 -9.36 -7.11
N LYS A 6 -4.53 -9.27 -6.12
CA LYS A 6 -4.73 -8.06 -5.31
C LYS A 6 -4.26 -8.22 -3.86
N THR A 7 -3.78 -9.40 -3.48
CA THR A 7 -3.34 -9.67 -2.10
C THR A 7 -1.94 -9.13 -1.83
N LEU A 8 -1.65 -8.88 -0.55
CA LEU A 8 -0.29 -8.56 -0.11
C LEU A 8 0.69 -9.68 -0.49
N HIS A 9 0.28 -10.93 -0.34
CA HIS A 9 1.13 -12.09 -0.67
C HIS A 9 1.56 -12.07 -2.13
N TRP A 10 0.64 -11.86 -3.07
CA TRP A 10 0.99 -11.75 -4.49
C TRP A 10 1.91 -10.57 -4.79
N ALA A 11 1.67 -9.41 -4.17
CA ALA A 11 2.54 -8.25 -4.36
C ALA A 11 3.95 -8.51 -3.81
N VAL A 12 4.05 -9.12 -2.63
CA VAL A 12 5.34 -9.53 -2.04
C VAL A 12 6.06 -10.53 -2.95
N ASP A 13 5.35 -11.52 -3.47
CA ASP A 13 5.94 -12.51 -4.39
C ASP A 13 6.47 -11.86 -5.67
N LYS A 14 5.67 -10.95 -6.27
CA LYS A 14 6.03 -10.22 -7.49
C LYS A 14 7.28 -9.35 -7.33
N TRP A 15 7.43 -8.68 -6.18
CA TRP A 15 8.49 -7.67 -5.99
C TRP A 15 9.72 -8.19 -5.23
N LEU A 16 9.54 -9.14 -4.32
CA LEU A 16 10.61 -9.67 -3.46
C LEU A 16 11.02 -11.10 -3.81
N ALA A 17 10.18 -11.86 -4.52
CA ALA A 17 10.41 -13.27 -4.87
C ALA A 17 11.00 -14.08 -3.70
N PRO A 18 10.35 -14.10 -2.53
CA PRO A 18 10.89 -14.72 -1.34
C PRO A 18 11.07 -16.22 -1.56
N THR A 19 12.18 -16.76 -1.06
CA THR A 19 12.48 -18.19 -1.11
C THR A 19 12.64 -18.74 0.31
N PRO A 20 12.59 -20.06 0.52
CA PRO A 20 12.82 -20.64 1.86
C PRO A 20 14.16 -20.21 2.49
N SER A 21 15.19 -19.98 1.67
CA SER A 21 16.50 -19.51 2.14
C SER A 21 16.57 -17.99 2.35
N MET A 22 15.62 -17.24 1.80
CA MET A 22 15.54 -15.77 1.84
C MET A 22 14.08 -15.34 2.04
N PRO A 23 13.53 -15.54 3.25
CA PRO A 23 12.14 -15.24 3.50
C PRO A 23 11.89 -13.72 3.56
N ALA A 24 10.71 -13.31 3.10
CA ALA A 24 10.20 -11.96 3.31
C ALA A 24 9.57 -11.84 4.71
N ARG A 25 9.78 -10.71 5.40
CA ARG A 25 9.26 -10.44 6.74
C ARG A 25 8.64 -9.05 6.79
N VAL A 26 7.47 -8.93 7.41
CA VAL A 26 6.89 -7.62 7.72
C VAL A 26 7.67 -7.00 8.88
N THR A 27 8.24 -5.81 8.70
CA THR A 27 9.01 -5.11 9.73
C THR A 27 8.30 -3.88 10.27
N GLN A 28 7.40 -3.29 9.49
CA GLN A 28 6.59 -2.18 9.92
C GLN A 28 5.16 -2.32 9.38
N PHE A 29 4.20 -1.84 10.15
CA PHE A 29 2.82 -1.74 9.75
C PHE A 29 2.26 -0.43 10.26
N CYS A 30 1.52 0.27 9.40
CA CYS A 30 0.82 1.49 9.76
C CYS A 30 -0.64 1.40 9.32
N HIS A 31 -1.51 1.90 10.20
CA HIS A 31 -2.92 2.09 9.93
C HIS A 31 -3.32 3.48 10.44
N SER A 32 -3.49 4.42 9.52
CA SER A 32 -3.98 5.75 9.84
C SER A 32 -5.39 5.92 9.31
N LYS A 33 -6.38 5.98 10.22
CA LYS A 33 -7.77 6.29 9.85
C LYS A 33 -7.92 7.71 9.33
N LEU A 34 -7.18 8.67 9.91
CA LEU A 34 -7.25 10.08 9.54
C LEU A 34 -6.73 10.34 8.11
N GLN A 35 -5.69 9.60 7.71
CA GLN A 35 -5.10 9.73 6.37
C GLN A 35 -5.64 8.67 5.40
N HIS A 36 -6.64 7.88 5.82
CA HIS A 36 -7.19 6.75 5.05
C HIS A 36 -6.12 5.79 4.49
N GLN A 37 -4.95 5.73 5.12
CA GLN A 37 -3.79 5.05 4.56
C GLN A 37 -3.40 3.85 5.42
N ARG A 38 -3.17 2.71 4.75
CA ARG A 38 -2.66 1.49 5.38
C ARG A 38 -1.47 1.03 4.57
N TYR A 39 -0.34 0.81 5.24
CA TYR A 39 0.84 0.28 4.56
C TYR A 39 1.60 -0.70 5.44
N VAL A 40 2.36 -1.58 4.81
CA VAL A 40 3.34 -2.45 5.44
C VAL A 40 4.71 -2.18 4.83
N CYS A 41 5.77 -2.25 5.63
CA CYS A 41 7.12 -2.43 5.13
C CYS A 41 7.45 -3.92 5.20
N VAL A 42 7.91 -4.48 4.10
CA VAL A 42 8.35 -5.86 4.00
C VAL A 42 9.81 -5.89 3.58
N GLU A 43 10.61 -6.66 4.29
CA GLU A 43 12.03 -6.81 4.02
C GLU A 43 12.34 -8.24 3.60
N ALA A 44 13.30 -8.39 2.68
CA ALA A 44 13.84 -9.67 2.28
C ALA A 44 15.37 -9.59 2.16
N LEU A 45 16.06 -10.61 2.63
CA LEU A 45 17.50 -10.78 2.42
C LEU A 45 17.75 -11.22 0.98
N ARG A 46 18.76 -10.65 0.32
CA ARG A 46 19.20 -10.99 -1.03
C ARG A 46 20.72 -11.23 -1.01
N PRO A 47 21.30 -11.89 -2.04
CA PRO A 47 22.76 -11.98 -2.18
C PRO A 47 23.45 -10.60 -2.14
N GLY A 48 22.78 -9.56 -2.62
CA GLY A 48 23.26 -8.17 -2.61
C GLY A 48 22.87 -7.34 -1.37
N GLY A 49 22.37 -7.97 -0.29
CA GLY A 49 21.97 -7.28 0.94
C GLY A 49 20.46 -7.25 1.19
N LEU A 50 20.04 -6.44 2.16
CA LEU A 50 18.63 -6.31 2.57
C LEU A 50 17.87 -5.40 1.59
N LEU A 51 16.69 -5.85 1.12
CA LEU A 51 15.75 -5.03 0.37
C LEU A 51 14.50 -4.81 1.20
N SER A 52 14.11 -3.55 1.38
CA SER A 52 12.86 -3.14 2.06
C SER A 52 11.93 -2.46 1.05
N ILE A 53 10.66 -2.89 1.00
CA ILE A 53 9.61 -2.30 0.14
C ILE A 53 8.39 -1.96 0.98
N PHE A 54 7.84 -0.76 0.75
CA PHE A 54 6.55 -0.37 1.28
C PHE A 54 5.42 -0.80 0.34
N PHE A 55 4.42 -1.50 0.88
CA PHE A 55 3.19 -1.84 0.19
C PHE A 55 2.03 -1.07 0.81
N PHE A 56 1.29 -0.35 0.00
CA PHE A 56 0.14 0.45 0.38
C PHE A 56 -1.13 -0.28 -0.03
N ARG A 57 -2.11 -0.30 0.87
CA ARG A 57 -3.45 -0.79 0.59
C ARG A 57 -4.28 0.33 -0.01
N HIS A 58 -4.90 0.05 -1.14
CA HIS A 58 -5.81 0.95 -1.86
C HIS A 58 -7.26 0.64 -1.48
N ASP A 59 -8.16 1.57 -1.78
CA ASP A 59 -9.58 1.45 -1.41
C ASP A 59 -10.30 0.32 -2.14
N ASP A 60 -9.82 -0.06 -3.33
CA ASP A 60 -10.29 -1.23 -4.08
C ASP A 60 -9.84 -2.57 -3.45
N GLY A 61 -9.10 -2.51 -2.34
CA GLY A 61 -8.57 -3.64 -1.61
C GLY A 61 -7.24 -4.17 -2.13
N SER A 62 -6.70 -3.62 -3.23
CA SER A 62 -5.41 -4.04 -3.78
C SER A 62 -4.23 -3.52 -2.97
N TRP A 63 -3.12 -4.25 -3.03
CA TRP A 63 -1.82 -3.84 -2.49
C TRP A 63 -0.88 -3.41 -3.60
N ASN A 64 -0.31 -2.22 -3.49
CA ASN A 64 0.58 -1.63 -4.49
C ASN A 64 1.82 -1.00 -3.86
N VAL A 65 2.89 -0.79 -4.62
CA VAL A 65 4.13 -0.13 -4.15
C VAL A 65 4.09 1.40 -4.25
N PHE A 66 2.98 1.96 -4.72
CA PHE A 66 2.72 3.39 -4.74
C PHE A 66 1.60 3.74 -3.75
N PRO A 67 1.66 4.91 -3.11
CA PRO A 67 0.61 5.32 -2.19
C PRO A 67 -0.74 5.45 -2.92
N PRO A 68 -1.87 5.18 -2.26
CA PRO A 68 -3.19 5.58 -2.78
C PRO A 68 -3.17 7.07 -3.14
N GLN A 69 -3.90 7.44 -4.19
CA GLN A 69 -4.05 8.84 -4.54
C GLN A 69 -4.61 9.59 -3.33
N ALA A 70 -3.89 10.59 -2.84
CA ALA A 70 -4.43 11.49 -1.83
C ALA A 70 -5.73 12.08 -2.37
N GLU A 71 -6.76 12.22 -1.52
CA GLU A 71 -7.91 13.07 -1.87
C GLU A 71 -7.36 14.42 -2.29
N ARG A 72 -7.38 14.67 -3.60
CA ARG A 72 -7.00 15.97 -4.12
C ARG A 72 -8.06 16.93 -3.60
N PRO A 73 -7.69 18.12 -3.08
CA PRO A 73 -8.66 19.15 -2.82
C PRO A 73 -9.46 19.39 -4.10
N ALA A 74 -10.66 18.84 -4.16
CA ALA A 74 -11.60 19.15 -5.21
C ALA A 74 -12.08 20.57 -4.92
N MET A 75 -12.06 21.44 -5.93
CA MET A 75 -12.72 22.73 -5.83
C MET A 75 -14.22 22.44 -5.80
N ASN A 76 -14.72 22.09 -4.62
CA ASN A 76 -16.13 21.81 -4.40
C ASN A 76 -16.87 23.12 -4.62
N GLY A 77 -17.42 23.30 -5.82
CA GLY A 77 -18.23 24.44 -6.24
C GLY A 77 -19.59 24.48 -5.55
N HIS A 78 -19.63 24.30 -4.24
CA HIS A 78 -20.84 24.55 -3.46
C HIS A 78 -21.14 26.04 -3.56
N ARG A 79 -22.13 26.39 -4.38
CA ARG A 79 -22.74 27.71 -4.43
C ARG A 79 -23.14 28.07 -2.99
N ARG A 80 -22.42 29.00 -2.38
CA ARG A 80 -22.87 29.64 -1.14
C ARG A 80 -24.17 30.35 -1.46
N ALA A 81 -25.30 29.82 -1.00
CA ALA A 81 -26.48 30.64 -0.84
C ALA A 81 -26.17 31.66 0.26
N ALA A 82 -26.13 32.93 -0.11
CA ALA A 82 -26.12 34.01 0.86
C ALA A 82 -27.44 33.95 1.65
N VAL A 83 -27.35 33.95 2.98
CA VAL A 83 -28.49 34.25 3.84
C VAL A 83 -28.28 35.68 4.32
N CYS A 84 -29.28 36.52 4.08
CA CYS A 84 -29.37 37.91 4.51
C CYS A 84 -29.42 38.04 6.03
#